data_AF-A0A926QMI0-F1
#
_entry.id   AF-A0A926QMI0-F1
#
_cell.length_a   1.000
_cell.length_b   1.000
_cell.length_c   1.000
_cell.angle_alpha   90.00
_cell.angle_beta   90.00
_cell.angle_gamma   90.00
#
_symmetry.space_group_name_H-M   'P 1'
#
loop_
_entity.id
_entity.type
_entity.pdbx_description
1 polymer ?
#
loop_
_entity_poly.entity_id
_entity_poly.type
_entity_poly.pdbx_seq_one_letter_code
_entity_poly.pdbx_strand_id
1 'polypeptide(L)' 'MRNILITVMMMIVVAVLFTSIINDGSAGMKKNIETHGTKANADITALKP' A
#
# COMPACT_ATOMS: atom_id res chain seq x y z
N MET A 1 18.39 6.68 -27.50
CA MET A 1 18.27 5.28 -27.00
C MET A 1 18.65 5.11 -25.53
N ARG A 2 19.81 5.62 -25.06
CA ARG A 2 20.21 5.49 -23.64
C ARG A 2 19.20 6.07 -22.63
N ASN A 3 18.61 7.23 -22.94
CA ASN A 3 17.65 7.88 -22.02
C ASN A 3 16.31 7.15 -21.96
N ILE A 4 15.85 6.59 -23.09
CA ILE A 4 14.59 5.83 -23.13
C ILE A 4 14.70 4.53 -22.32
N LEU A 5 15.89 3.92 -22.31
CA LEU A 5 16.15 2.71 -21.53
C LEU A 5 16.01 2.98 -20.03
N ILE A 6 16.57 4.09 -19.54
CA ILE A 6 16.51 4.46 -18.12
C ILE A 6 15.07 4.76 -17.70
N THR A 7 14.30 5.50 -18.51
CA THR A 7 12.90 5.78 -18.18
C THR A 7 12.05 4.52 -18.12
N VAL A 8 12.25 3.58 -19.05
CA VAL A 8 11.52 2.30 -19.03
C VAL A 8 11.91 1.46 -17.81
N MET A 9 13.21 1.39 -17.48
CA MET A 9 13.68 0.68 -16.28
C MET A 9 13.07 1.30 -15.00
N MET A 10 13.06 2.63 -14.90
CA MET A 10 12.45 3.31 -13.75
C MET A 10 10.95 3.06 -13.66
N MET A 11 10.24 3.04 -14.79
CA MET A 11 8.80 2.78 -14.80
C MET A 11 8.47 1.37 -14.30
N ILE A 12 9.27 0.38 -14.71
CA ILE A 12 9.11 -1.02 -14.27
C ILE A 12 9.38 -1.14 -12.76
N VAL A 13 10.45 -0.49 -12.25
CA VAL A 13 10.77 -0.51 -10.82
C VAL A 13 9.62 0.04 -9.98
N VAL A 14 9.03 1.17 -10.39
CA VAL A 14 7.88 1.76 -9.67
C VAL A 14 6.68 0.82 -9.67
N ALA A 15 6.37 0.16 -10.79
CA ALA A 15 5.27 -0.80 -10.86
C ALA A 15 5.48 -2.01 -9.95
N VAL A 16 6.72 -2.52 -9.86
CA VAL A 16 7.07 -3.64 -8.98
C VAL A 16 6.95 -3.22 -7.51
N LEU A 17 7.49 -2.04 -7.13
CA LEU A 17 7.39 -1.53 -5.76
C LEU A 17 5.94 -1.22 -5.35
N PHE A 18 5.12 -0.71 -6.26
CA PHE A 18 3.69 -0.50 -6.00
C PHE A 18 3.00 -1.83 -5.69
N THR A 19 3.30 -2.87 -6.47
CA THR A 19 2.69 -4.19 -6.29
C THR A 19 3.12 -4.83 -4.97
N SER A 20 4.39 -4.72 -4.60
CA SER A 20 4.91 -5.35 -3.38
C SER A 20 4.57 -4.59 -2.10
N ILE A 21 4.53 -3.25 -2.12
CA ILE A 21 4.32 -2.44 -0.91
C ILE A 21 2.85 -2.08 -0.74
N ILE A 22 2.15 -1.72 -1.81
CA ILE A 22 0.79 -1.18 -1.72
C ILE A 22 -0.25 -2.28 -1.92
N ASN A 23 -0.08 -3.14 -2.92
CA ASN A 23 -1.08 -4.12 -3.34
C ASN A 23 -0.86 -5.54 -2.77
N ASP A 24 0.15 -5.75 -1.92
CA ASP A 24 0.31 -7.03 -1.23
C ASP A 24 -0.93 -7.29 -0.36
N GLY A 25 -1.66 -8.36 -0.67
CA GLY A 25 -2.92 -8.70 -0.01
C GLY A 25 -2.78 -9.10 1.46
N SER A 26 -1.57 -9.44 1.92
CA SER A 26 -1.32 -9.89 3.29
C SER A 26 -0.52 -8.88 4.11
N ALA A 27 0.47 -8.22 3.51
CA ALA A 27 1.37 -7.30 4.21
C ALA A 27 1.39 -5.87 3.62
N GLY A 28 0.58 -5.61 2.59
CA GLY A 28 0.56 -4.33 1.90
C GLY A 28 -0.04 -3.21 2.75
N MET A 29 0.32 -1.98 2.39
CA MET A 29 -0.13 -0.77 3.07
C MET A 29 -1.65 -0.65 3.10
N LYS A 30 -2.35 -1.15 2.07
CA LYS A 30 -3.81 -1.25 2.04
C LYS A 30 -4.35 -2.04 3.25
N LYS A 31 -3.85 -3.26 3.47
CA LYS A 31 -4.30 -4.12 4.58
C LYS A 31 -3.98 -3.50 5.93
N ASN A 32 -2.84 -2.83 6.03
CA ASN A 32 -2.43 -2.17 7.26
C ASN A 32 -3.38 -1.00 7.61
N ILE A 33 -3.78 -0.20 6.61
CA ILE A 33 -4.77 0.87 6.77
C ILE A 33 -6.14 0.29 7.16
N GLU A 34 -6.60 -0.77 6.50
CA GLU A 34 -7.87 -1.43 6.84
C GLU A 34 -7.88 -1.95 8.28
N THR A 35 -6.76 -2.56 8.71
CA THR A 35 -6.63 -3.11 10.06
C THR A 35 -6.64 -2.01 11.11
N HIS A 36 -5.88 -0.92 10.90
CA HIS A 36 -5.87 0.22 11.80
C HIS A 36 -7.22 0.94 11.84
N GLY A 37 -7.87 1.13 10.68
CA GLY A 37 -9.19 1.75 10.59
C GLY A 37 -10.29 0.92 11.27
N THR A 38 -10.26 -0.40 11.09
CA THR A 38 -11.22 -1.31 11.75
C THR A 38 -11.03 -1.29 13.26
N LYS A 39 -9.77 -1.30 13.72
CA LYS A 39 -9.45 -1.21 15.15
C LYS A 39 -9.92 0.12 15.74
N ALA A 40 -9.62 1.24 15.09
CA ALA A 40 -10.07 2.55 15.53
C ALA A 40 -11.61 2.63 15.60
N ASN A 41 -12.30 2.07 14.61
CA ASN A 41 -13.76 2.04 14.61
C ASN A 41 -14.34 1.18 15.76
N ALA A 42 -13.69 0.05 16.07
CA ALA A 42 -14.06 -0.78 17.22
C ALA A 42 -13.85 -0.03 18.54
N ASP A 43 -12.70 0.63 18.70
CA ASP A 43 -12.37 1.42 19.89
C ASP A 43 -13.38 2.57 20.08
N ILE A 44 -13.70 3.32 19.01
CA ILE A 44 -14.71 4.39 19.04
C ILE A 44 -16.10 3.85 19.38
N THR A 45 -16.48 2.70 18.84
CA THR A 45 -17.79 2.09 19.13
C THR A 45 -17.86 1.60 20.57
N ALA A 46 -16.76 1.07 21.12
CA ALA A 46 -16.67 0.66 22.52
C ALA A 46 -16.68 1.85 23.50
N LEU A 47 -16.33 3.05 23.03
CA LEU A 47 -16.42 4.30 23.79
C LEU A 47 -17.82 4.93 23.75
N LYS A 48 -18.79 4.36 23.02
CA LYS A 48 -20.17 4.81 23.12
C LYS A 48 -20.71 4.47 24.52
N PRO A 49 -21.37 5.44 25.20
CA PRO A 49 -21.84 5.30 26.57
C PRO A 49 -22.90 4.22 26.75
#